data_AF-A0A6G3XBE0-F1
#
_entry.id   AF-A0A6G3XBE0-F1
#
_cell.length_a   1.000
_cell.length_b   1.000
_cell.length_c   1.000
_cell.angle_alpha   90.00
_cell.angle_beta   90.00
_cell.angle_gamma   90.00
#
_symmetry.space_group_name_H-M   'P 1'
#
loop_
_entity.id
_entity.type
_entity.pdbx_description
1 polymer ?
#
loop_
_entity_poly.entity_id
_entity_poly.type
_entity_poly.pdbx_seq_one_letter_code
_entity_poly.pdbx_strand_id
1 'polypeptide(L)'
;MSAAGIRTSAAVLFTALVLLVAAACTGGDGSSPSSRSSPPSGTGRADVLAVKIDNVAPARPHTGLERADIVYVEQVEAGLSRILAVYSSAVPPVIGPVRSARETDLELLRQFDR
;
A
#
# COMPACT_ATOMS: atom_id res chain seq x y z
N MET A 1 -1.30 65.79 -1.18
CA MET A 1 -1.26 64.97 -2.40
C MET A 1 -0.34 63.79 -2.09
N SER A 2 -0.91 62.63 -1.72
CA SER A 2 -1.09 61.46 -2.61
C SER A 2 0.26 60.82 -2.98
N ALA A 3 0.55 59.54 -2.80
CA ALA A 3 -0.25 58.38 -2.46
C ALA A 3 0.63 57.34 -1.74
N ALA A 4 0.01 56.58 -0.83
CA ALA A 4 0.59 55.41 -0.18
C ALA A 4 0.80 54.30 -1.22
N GLY A 5 2.06 53.98 -1.53
CA GLY A 5 2.41 52.83 -2.35
C GLY A 5 2.24 51.56 -1.55
N ILE A 6 1.18 50.80 -1.85
CA ILE A 6 0.91 49.47 -1.31
C ILE A 6 2.04 48.54 -1.76
N ARG A 7 3.05 48.36 -0.91
CA ARG A 7 4.07 47.32 -1.06
C ARG A 7 3.44 46.02 -0.58
N THR A 8 2.64 45.40 -1.42
CA THR A 8 2.10 44.06 -1.20
C THR A 8 3.27 43.08 -1.20
N SER A 9 3.83 42.85 -0.02
CA SER A 9 4.88 41.87 0.22
C SER A 9 4.41 40.50 -0.28
N ALA A 10 5.21 39.87 -1.14
CA ALA A 10 4.94 38.55 -1.72
C ALA A 10 4.58 37.46 -0.67
N ALA A 11 4.94 37.68 0.61
CA ALA A 11 4.57 36.85 1.75
C ALA A 11 3.04 36.74 2.00
N VAL A 12 2.25 37.77 1.67
CA VAL A 12 0.78 37.73 1.85
C VAL A 12 0.13 36.86 0.77
N LEU A 13 0.67 36.87 -0.45
CA LEU A 13 0.21 36.00 -1.53
C LEU A 13 0.56 34.53 -1.27
N PHE A 14 1.74 34.28 -0.68
CA PHE A 14 2.19 32.92 -0.38
C PHE A 14 1.39 32.27 0.76
N THR A 15 1.03 33.03 1.80
CA THR A 15 0.20 32.52 2.91
C THR A 15 -1.25 32.26 2.48
N ALA A 16 -1.83 33.09 1.61
CA ALA A 16 -3.16 32.85 1.04
C ALA A 16 -3.21 31.60 0.14
N LEU A 17 -2.14 31.32 -0.63
CA LEU A 17 -2.03 30.11 -1.45
C LEU A 17 -1.92 28.83 -0.60
N VAL A 18 -1.18 28.87 0.51
CA VAL A 18 -1.05 27.73 1.43
C VAL A 18 -2.37 27.37 2.12
N LEU A 19 -3.19 28.36 2.48
CA LEU A 19 -4.51 28.15 3.08
C LEU A 19 -5.52 27.51 2.10
N LEU A 20 -5.43 27.83 0.81
CA LEU A 20 -6.29 27.24 -0.24
C LEU A 20 -5.96 25.77 -0.52
N VAL A 21 -4.70 25.35 -0.39
CA VAL A 21 -4.29 23.94 -0.60
C VAL A 21 -4.73 23.04 0.56
N ALA A 22 -4.78 23.54 1.80
CA ALA A 22 -5.15 22.75 2.97
C ALA A 22 -6.65 22.35 3.01
N ALA A 23 -7.53 23.09 2.33
CA ALA A 23 -8.97 22.83 2.35
C ALA A 23 -9.44 21.78 1.32
N ALA A 24 -8.57 21.30 0.44
CA ALA A 24 -8.94 20.41 -0.66
C ALA A 24 -8.79 18.90 -0.36
N CYS A 25 -8.35 18.52 0.84
CA CYS A 25 -8.14 17.10 1.20
C CYS A 25 -9.14 16.52 2.20
N THR A 26 -10.18 17.25 2.62
CA THR A 26 -11.24 16.71 3.49
C THR A 26 -12.49 16.42 2.67
N GLY A 27 -12.55 15.25 2.03
CA GLY A 27 -13.77 14.80 1.36
C GLY A 27 -13.62 13.41 0.76
N GLY A 28 -14.20 12.41 1.43
CA GLY A 28 -14.35 11.08 0.84
C GLY A 28 -14.62 10.00 1.88
N ASP A 29 -15.84 9.95 2.42
CA ASP A 29 -16.33 8.81 3.19
C ASP A 29 -16.61 7.63 2.24
N GLY A 30 -15.53 7.00 1.79
CA GLY A 30 -15.57 5.76 1.01
C GLY A 30 -16.00 4.61 1.90
N SER A 31 -17.32 4.40 2.03
CA SER A 31 -17.86 3.16 2.56
C SER A 31 -17.49 2.02 1.60
N SER A 32 -16.42 1.29 1.90
CA SER A 32 -16.03 0.12 1.12
C SER A 32 -17.11 -0.96 1.21
N PRO A 33 -17.65 -1.47 0.09
CA PRO A 33 -18.50 -2.64 0.12
C PRO A 33 -17.64 -3.83 0.59
N SER A 34 -18.14 -4.56 1.59
CA SER A 34 -17.52 -5.79 2.07
C SER A 34 -17.46 -6.80 0.93
N SER A 35 -16.31 -6.91 0.29
CA SER A 35 -16.02 -7.95 -0.68
C SER A 35 -16.06 -9.29 0.05
N ARG A 36 -17.14 -10.05 -0.13
CA ARG A 36 -17.17 -11.47 0.22
C ARG A 36 -16.24 -12.17 -0.76
N SER A 37 -14.96 -12.27 -0.41
CA SER A 37 -14.05 -13.19 -1.07
C SER A 37 -14.55 -14.60 -0.78
N SER A 38 -15.24 -15.20 -1.72
CA SER A 38 -15.48 -16.65 -1.69
C SER A 38 -14.11 -17.34 -1.61
N PRO A 39 -13.94 -18.36 -0.74
CA PRO A 39 -12.72 -19.15 -0.76
C PRO A 39 -12.56 -19.79 -2.15
N PRO A 40 -11.33 -19.91 -2.67
CA PRO A 40 -11.09 -20.63 -3.91
C PRO A 40 -11.53 -22.07 -3.69
N SER A 41 -12.67 -22.43 -4.28
CA SER A 41 -13.21 -23.78 -4.23
C SER A 41 -12.55 -24.60 -5.34
N GLY A 42 -11.24 -24.82 -5.21
CA GLY A 42 -10.45 -25.66 -6.11
C GLY A 42 -10.33 -27.08 -5.57
N THR A 43 -11.08 -28.01 -6.13
CA THR A 43 -10.87 -29.45 -5.90
C THR A 43 -9.55 -29.89 -6.54
N GLY A 44 -8.55 -30.22 -5.71
CA GLY A 44 -7.44 -31.11 -6.10
C GLY A 44 -6.06 -30.49 -6.34
N ARG A 45 -5.83 -29.22 -6.06
CA ARG A 45 -4.50 -28.60 -6.11
C ARG A 45 -4.35 -27.64 -4.93
N ALA A 46 -3.20 -27.63 -4.27
CA ALA A 46 -2.93 -26.64 -3.24
C ALA A 46 -2.82 -25.28 -3.94
N ASP A 47 -3.87 -24.47 -3.85
CA ASP A 47 -3.90 -23.12 -4.41
C ASP A 47 -2.92 -22.26 -3.60
N VAL A 48 -1.79 -21.93 -4.22
CA VAL A 48 -0.78 -21.05 -3.62
C VAL A 48 -1.16 -19.61 -3.91
N LEU A 49 -1.38 -18.82 -2.86
CA LEU A 49 -1.54 -17.37 -2.94
C LEU A 49 -0.26 -16.69 -2.47
N ALA A 50 0.38 -15.93 -3.34
CA ALA A 50 1.50 -15.06 -2.97
C ALA A 50 1.07 -13.59 -3.00
N VAL A 51 1.36 -12.85 -1.93
CA VAL A 51 1.00 -11.43 -1.78
C VAL A 51 2.23 -10.61 -1.45
N LYS A 52 2.50 -9.57 -2.24
CA LYS A 52 3.54 -8.58 -1.93
C LYS A 52 3.00 -7.55 -0.94
N ILE A 53 3.67 -7.41 0.20
CA ILE A 53 3.28 -6.59 1.34
C ILE A 53 4.35 -5.50 1.58
N ASP A 54 3.88 -4.30 1.89
CA ASP A 54 4.71 -3.17 2.31
C ASP A 54 5.44 -3.50 3.63
N ASN A 55 6.72 -3.13 3.80
CA ASN A 55 7.43 -3.22 5.07
C ASN A 55 8.07 -1.87 5.54
N VAL A 56 7.58 -0.72 5.07
CA VAL A 56 7.99 0.59 5.61
C VAL A 56 7.41 0.81 7.01
N ALA A 57 8.01 1.72 7.79
CA ALA A 57 7.57 1.95 9.17
C ALA A 57 6.06 2.29 9.31
N PRO A 58 5.46 3.15 8.45
CA PRO A 58 4.03 3.43 8.52
C PRO A 58 3.12 2.27 8.10
N ALA A 59 3.65 1.24 7.43
CA ALA A 59 2.88 0.09 6.98
C ALA A 59 2.70 -0.98 8.07
N ARG A 60 3.37 -0.82 9.22
CA ARG A 60 3.31 -1.76 10.32
C ARG A 60 2.27 -1.33 11.37
N PRO A 61 1.58 -2.29 12.02
CA PRO A 61 1.71 -3.74 11.86
C PRO A 61 1.04 -4.28 10.57
N HIS A 62 1.56 -5.38 10.05
CA HIS A 62 0.97 -6.08 8.91
C HIS A 62 -0.27 -6.88 9.33
N THR A 63 -1.26 -6.99 8.46
CA THR A 63 -2.47 -7.80 8.69
C THR A 63 -2.35 -9.13 7.96
N GLY A 64 -2.60 -10.25 8.66
CA GLY A 64 -2.63 -11.59 8.08
C GLY A 64 -1.26 -12.19 7.76
N LEU A 65 -0.15 -11.51 8.10
CA LEU A 65 1.20 -12.00 7.84
C LEU A 65 1.55 -13.21 8.73
N GLU A 66 0.97 -13.26 9.94
CA GLU A 66 1.14 -14.35 10.91
C GLU A 66 0.62 -15.70 10.42
N ARG A 67 -0.21 -15.69 9.37
CA ARG A 67 -0.78 -16.89 8.73
C ARG A 67 -0.01 -17.35 7.49
N ALA A 68 1.06 -16.66 7.11
CA ALA A 68 1.87 -17.03 5.96
C ALA A 68 2.67 -18.30 6.24
N ASP A 69 2.71 -19.21 5.27
CA ASP A 69 3.52 -20.43 5.32
C ASP A 69 5.00 -20.12 5.02
N ILE A 70 5.25 -19.18 4.11
CA ILE A 70 6.59 -18.72 3.73
C ILE A 70 6.59 -17.19 3.66
N VAL A 71 7.66 -16.58 4.16
CA VAL A 71 7.88 -15.13 4.13
C VAL A 71 9.25 -14.86 3.53
N TYR A 72 9.28 -14.25 2.34
CA TYR A 72 10.50 -13.70 1.76
C TYR A 72 10.62 -12.23 2.11
N VAL A 73 11.80 -11.78 2.50
CA VAL A 73 12.12 -10.36 2.71
C VAL A 73 13.10 -9.95 1.62
N GLU A 74 12.66 -9.03 0.77
CA GLU A 74 13.45 -8.54 -0.35
C GLU A 74 13.82 -7.08 -0.14
N GLN A 75 15.05 -6.74 -0.48
CA GLN A 75 15.45 -5.35 -0.64
C GLN A 75 14.88 -4.80 -1.95
N VAL A 76 14.37 -3.59 -1.90
CA VAL A 76 13.84 -2.84 -3.04
C VAL A 76 14.53 -1.48 -3.14
N GLU A 77 13.93 -0.51 -3.82
CA GLU A 77 14.52 0.80 -4.05
C GLU A 77 14.78 1.55 -2.74
N ALA A 78 15.80 2.42 -2.77
CA ALA A 78 16.19 3.28 -1.64
C ALA A 78 16.51 2.53 -0.33
N GLY A 79 16.93 1.26 -0.41
CA GLY A 79 17.27 0.44 0.76
C GLY A 79 16.07 0.05 1.63
N LEU A 80 14.86 0.20 1.09
CA LEU A 80 13.64 -0.29 1.72
C LEU A 80 13.51 -1.80 1.49
N SER A 81 12.66 -2.45 2.27
CA SER A 81 12.29 -3.85 2.02
C SER A 81 10.80 -4.01 1.74
N ARG A 82 10.47 -5.11 1.06
CA ARG A 82 9.11 -5.61 0.90
C ARG A 82 9.07 -7.07 1.31
N ILE A 83 7.88 -7.52 1.69
CA ILE A 83 7.63 -8.91 2.05
C ILE A 83 6.86 -9.58 0.92
N LEU A 84 7.27 -10.77 0.47
CA LEU A 84 6.42 -11.65 -0.32
C LEU A 84 5.93 -12.78 0.61
N ALA A 85 4.67 -12.71 1.01
CA ALA A 85 4.03 -13.70 1.88
C ALA A 85 3.31 -14.75 1.02
N VAL A 86 3.56 -16.03 1.29
CA VAL A 86 2.97 -17.16 0.58
C VAL A 86 2.03 -17.92 1.50
N TYR A 87 0.83 -18.21 1.01
CA TYR A 87 -0.24 -18.90 1.72
C TYR A 87 -0.70 -20.10 0.90
N SER A 88 -0.76 -21.27 1.54
CA SER A 88 -1.27 -22.52 0.98
C SER A 88 -2.05 -23.32 2.02
N SER A 89 -1.68 -23.26 3.30
CA SER A 89 -2.36 -24.00 4.37
C SER A 89 -3.65 -23.31 4.80
N ALA A 90 -3.61 -21.99 4.99
CA ALA A 90 -4.76 -21.19 5.41
C ALA A 90 -4.62 -19.73 4.95
N VAL A 91 -5.46 -19.31 4.00
CA VAL A 91 -5.50 -17.91 3.55
C VAL A 91 -6.33 -17.06 4.54
N PRO A 92 -5.82 -15.91 5.02
CA PRO A 92 -6.59 -15.00 5.88
C PRO A 92 -7.62 -14.17 5.12
N PRO A 93 -8.70 -13.73 5.81
CA PRO A 93 -9.74 -12.93 5.17
C PRO A 93 -9.25 -11.56 4.69
N VAL A 94 -8.18 -11.04 5.30
CA VAL A 94 -7.55 -9.76 4.96
C VAL A 94 -6.03 -9.92 5.02
N ILE A 95 -5.33 -9.38 4.01
CA ILE A 95 -3.86 -9.37 3.90
C ILE A 95 -3.41 -7.95 3.53
N GLY A 96 -2.38 -7.42 4.19
CA GLY A 96 -1.77 -6.17 3.75
C GLY A 96 -0.86 -5.48 4.78
N PRO A 97 -0.40 -4.26 4.48
CA PRO A 97 -0.75 -3.44 3.30
C PRO A 97 -0.14 -3.96 1.98
N VAL A 98 -0.94 -4.15 0.94
CA VAL A 98 -0.48 -4.68 -0.36
C VAL A 98 0.34 -3.66 -1.14
N ARG A 99 1.35 -4.12 -1.88
CA ARG A 99 2.16 -3.29 -2.80
C ARG A 99 2.35 -3.94 -4.15
N SER A 100 2.78 -3.12 -5.10
CA SER A 100 3.10 -3.58 -6.45
C SER A 100 4.14 -4.68 -6.42
N ALA A 101 3.87 -5.72 -7.19
CA ALA A 101 4.85 -6.74 -7.53
C ALA A 101 5.97 -6.15 -8.39
N ARG A 102 7.13 -6.79 -8.36
CA ARG A 102 8.29 -6.50 -9.22
C ARG A 102 8.57 -7.69 -10.12
N GLU A 103 9.30 -7.44 -11.20
CA GLU A 103 9.75 -8.51 -12.09
C GLU A 103 10.61 -9.56 -11.39
N THR A 104 11.41 -9.16 -10.39
CA THR A 104 12.20 -10.05 -9.55
C THR A 104 11.37 -11.06 -8.78
N ASP A 105 10.10 -10.75 -8.50
CA ASP A 105 9.19 -11.67 -7.81
C ASP A 105 8.97 -12.94 -8.62
N LEU A 106 9.06 -12.85 -9.95
CA LEU A 106 8.89 -14.00 -10.84
C LEU A 106 9.92 -15.09 -10.55
N GLU A 107 11.15 -14.73 -10.14
CA GLU A 107 12.17 -15.71 -9.79
C GLU A 107 11.78 -16.52 -8.55
N LEU A 108 11.13 -15.89 -7.58
CA LEU A 108 10.58 -16.58 -6.41
C LEU A 108 9.34 -17.39 -6.77
N LEU A 109 8.44 -16.82 -7.58
CA LEU A 109 7.16 -17.45 -7.91
C LEU A 109 7.31 -18.72 -8.76
N ARG A 110 8.40 -18.84 -9.55
CA ARG A 110 8.73 -20.06 -10.31
C ARG A 110 8.83 -21.32 -9.43
N GLN A 111 9.06 -21.19 -8.13
CA GLN A 111 9.10 -22.32 -7.20
C GLN A 111 7.72 -22.98 -7.02
N PHE A 112 6.65 -22.27 -7.34
CA PHE A 112 5.26 -22.69 -7.15
C PHE A 112 4.52 -22.95 -8.46
N ASP A 113 5.15 -22.66 -9.60
CA ASP A 113 4.64 -22.96 -10.93
C ASP A 113 4.84 -24.47 -11.20
N ARG A 114 3.74 -25.19 -11.45
CA ARG A 114 3.73 -26.65 -11.67
C ARG A 114 2.82 -27.06 -12.83
#